data_AF-T1X9G4-F1
#
_entry.id   AF-T1X9G4-F1
#
_cell.length_a   1.000
_cell.length_b   1.000
_cell.length_c   1.000
_cell.angle_alpha   90.00
_cell.angle_beta   90.00
_cell.angle_gamma   90.00
#
_symmetry.space_group_name_H-M   'P 1'
#
loop_
_entity.id
_entity.type
_entity.pdbx_description
1 polymer ?
#
loop_
_entity_poly.entity_id
_entity_poly.type
_entity_poly.pdbx_seq_one_letter_code
_entity_poly.pdbx_strand_id
1 'polypeptide(L)'
;MSRFLGEIRQLGYVVHDIEAAMDYWSTTLGVGPWFYNPKVPIKNYRYNGQAHEPHNSVALANSGYVQVELIQTRNDVPSMYRDFLQAGRTGLQHVAYWTADYDADLARLTAQGFKPVMSGEVGERGRFIYFDTEYHPGTVIELSEVAGPKGKMFDLIRSASEGWDGNEPVRPFPDLSKL
;
A
#
# COMPACT_ATOMS: atom_id res chain seq x y z
N MET A 1 6.25 -18.49 2.84
CA MET A 1 6.73 -17.32 3.59
C MET A 1 8.18 -17.04 3.22
N SER A 2 8.58 -15.77 3.04
CA SER A 2 9.99 -15.39 2.89
C SER A 2 10.74 -15.68 4.19
N ARG A 3 11.93 -16.29 4.10
CA ARG A 3 12.81 -16.49 5.27
C ARG A 3 13.31 -15.18 5.86
N PHE A 4 13.26 -14.09 5.09
CA PHE A 4 13.87 -12.81 5.46
C PHE A 4 12.84 -11.72 5.76
N LEU A 5 11.72 -11.69 5.04
CA LEU A 5 10.73 -10.62 5.12
C LEU A 5 9.40 -11.09 5.72
N GLY A 6 9.25 -12.39 5.97
CA GLY A 6 8.00 -12.96 6.43
C GLY A 6 7.00 -13.13 5.29
N GLU A 7 5.73 -12.94 5.60
CA GLU A 7 4.62 -13.16 4.67
C GLU A 7 4.43 -11.93 3.78
N ILE A 8 4.06 -12.16 2.52
CA ILE A 8 3.48 -11.07 1.71
C ILE A 8 2.11 -10.77 2.32
N ARG A 9 1.91 -9.53 2.75
CA ARG A 9 0.70 -9.10 3.46
C ARG A 9 -0.24 -8.28 2.58
N GLN A 10 0.31 -7.59 1.58
CA GLN A 10 -0.46 -6.68 0.74
C GLN A 10 0.03 -6.70 -0.71
N LEU A 11 -0.90 -6.50 -1.64
CA LEU A 11 -0.69 -6.36 -3.08
C LEU A 11 -1.13 -4.97 -3.51
N GLY A 12 -0.20 -4.13 -3.96
CA GLY A 12 -0.49 -2.78 -4.42
C GLY A 12 -0.68 -2.71 -5.92
N TYR A 13 -1.88 -2.36 -6.35
CA TYR A 13 -2.28 -2.18 -7.74
C TYR A 13 -2.39 -0.69 -8.05
N VAL A 14 -1.61 -0.21 -9.02
CA VAL A 14 -1.71 1.17 -9.51
C VAL A 14 -2.67 1.20 -10.69
N VAL A 15 -3.70 2.05 -10.60
CA VAL A 15 -4.81 2.14 -11.56
C VAL A 15 -5.05 3.58 -12.00
N HIS A 16 -5.64 3.75 -13.19
CA HIS A 16 -5.97 5.07 -13.72
C HIS A 16 -7.23 5.68 -13.08
N ASP A 17 -8.21 4.84 -12.74
CA ASP A 17 -9.49 5.23 -12.15
C ASP A 17 -9.80 4.26 -11.00
N ILE A 18 -9.61 4.74 -9.77
CA ILE A 18 -9.78 3.94 -8.57
C ILE A 18 -11.25 3.67 -8.27
N GLU A 19 -12.15 4.59 -8.63
CA GLU A 19 -13.58 4.41 -8.48
C GLU A 19 -14.09 3.27 -9.39
N ALA A 20 -13.71 3.29 -10.67
CA ALA A 20 -14.03 2.21 -11.60
C ALA A 20 -13.37 0.88 -11.21
N ALA A 21 -12.14 0.92 -10.67
CA ALA A 21 -11.48 -0.28 -10.17
C ALA A 21 -12.23 -0.89 -8.96
N MET A 22 -12.58 -0.08 -7.95
CA MET A 22 -13.38 -0.56 -6.81
C MET A 22 -14.70 -1.17 -7.27
N ASP A 23 -15.38 -0.55 -8.23
CA ASP A 23 -16.62 -1.07 -8.81
C ASP A 23 -16.40 -2.44 -9.47
N TYR A 24 -15.39 -2.58 -10.33
CA TYR A 24 -15.08 -3.86 -10.98
C TYR A 24 -14.72 -4.95 -9.97
N TRP A 25 -13.84 -4.65 -9.02
CA TRP A 25 -13.41 -5.62 -8.01
C TRP A 25 -14.57 -6.07 -7.11
N SER A 26 -15.46 -5.16 -6.72
CA SER A 26 -16.61 -5.49 -5.88
C SER A 26 -17.70 -6.23 -6.64
N THR A 27 -18.12 -5.73 -7.80
CA THR A 27 -19.29 -6.24 -8.53
C THR A 27 -18.97 -7.45 -9.40
N THR A 28 -17.76 -7.52 -9.97
CA THR A 28 -17.38 -8.58 -10.90
C THR A 28 -16.53 -9.65 -10.23
N LEU A 29 -15.57 -9.25 -9.37
CA LEU A 29 -14.69 -10.21 -8.69
C LEU A 29 -15.19 -10.62 -7.30
N GLY A 30 -16.17 -9.91 -6.73
CA GLY A 30 -16.71 -10.21 -5.39
C GLY A 30 -15.73 -9.91 -4.26
N VAL A 31 -14.82 -8.94 -4.44
CA VAL A 31 -13.82 -8.55 -3.43
C VAL A 31 -14.19 -7.22 -2.78
N GLY A 32 -14.25 -7.21 -1.46
CA GLY A 32 -14.63 -6.06 -0.66
C GLY A 32 -14.87 -6.46 0.81
N PRO A 33 -15.43 -5.55 1.62
CA PRO A 33 -15.74 -4.17 1.28
C PRO A 33 -14.46 -3.33 1.14
N TRP A 34 -14.49 -2.31 0.29
CA TRP A 34 -13.39 -1.37 0.08
C TRP A 34 -13.48 -0.20 1.05
N PHE A 35 -12.38 0.10 1.75
CA PHE A 35 -12.25 1.30 2.56
C PHE A 35 -11.49 2.35 1.76
N TYR A 36 -12.19 3.42 1.37
CA TYR A 36 -11.69 4.40 0.42
C TYR A 36 -11.22 5.70 1.08
N ASN A 37 -9.96 6.07 0.82
CA ASN A 37 -9.37 7.36 1.17
C ASN A 37 -9.05 8.18 -0.09
N PRO A 38 -9.77 9.28 -0.36
CA PRO A 38 -9.52 10.09 -1.56
C PRO A 38 -8.22 10.88 -1.50
N LYS A 39 -7.63 11.09 -0.31
CA LYS A 39 -6.37 11.81 -0.14
C LYS A 39 -5.61 11.31 1.09
N VAL A 40 -4.64 10.44 0.86
CA VAL A 40 -3.79 9.91 1.92
C VAL A 40 -2.94 11.04 2.55
N PRO A 41 -2.96 11.21 3.89
CA PRO A 41 -2.21 12.26 4.58
C PRO A 41 -0.75 11.84 4.80
N ILE A 42 0.02 11.74 3.72
CA ILE A 42 1.42 11.32 3.74
C ILE A 42 2.29 12.45 4.31
N LYS A 43 3.16 12.13 5.26
CA LYS A 43 4.19 13.02 5.81
C LYS A 43 5.58 12.55 5.41
N ASN A 44 6.55 13.47 5.47
CA ASN A 44 7.98 13.21 5.23
C ASN A 44 8.26 12.44 3.94
N TYR A 45 7.44 12.67 2.89
CA TYR A 45 7.54 11.93 1.65
C TYR A 45 8.84 12.27 0.91
N ARG A 46 9.55 11.22 0.49
CA ARG A 46 10.76 11.34 -0.32
C ARG A 46 10.70 10.42 -1.52
N TYR A 47 11.18 10.93 -2.66
CA TYR A 47 11.42 10.16 -3.88
C TYR A 47 12.81 10.49 -4.43
N ASN A 48 13.65 9.49 -4.65
CA ASN A 48 15.04 9.66 -5.08
C ASN A 48 15.82 10.70 -4.24
N GLY A 49 15.61 10.67 -2.92
CA GLY A 49 16.24 11.57 -1.95
C GLY A 49 15.61 12.96 -1.84
N GLN A 50 14.74 13.35 -2.77
CA GLN A 50 14.10 14.68 -2.81
C GLN A 50 12.73 14.67 -2.10
N ALA A 51 12.38 15.78 -1.47
CA ALA A 51 11.09 15.95 -0.80
C ALA A 51 10.00 16.38 -1.78
N HIS A 52 8.81 15.79 -1.68
CA HIS A 52 7.64 16.15 -2.49
C HIS A 52 6.33 16.01 -1.69
N GLU A 53 5.24 16.52 -2.24
CA GLU A 53 3.89 16.40 -1.66
C GLU A 53 2.93 15.71 -2.65
N PRO A 54 2.88 14.36 -2.66
CA PRO A 54 2.00 13.62 -3.55
C PRO A 54 0.54 13.75 -3.12
N HIS A 55 -0.37 13.71 -4.09
CA HIS A 55 -1.79 13.50 -3.84
C HIS A 55 -2.15 12.15 -4.44
N ASN A 56 -2.31 11.16 -3.56
CA ASN A 56 -2.76 9.81 -3.93
C ASN A 56 -4.11 9.52 -3.29
N SER A 57 -4.96 8.81 -4.02
CA SER A 57 -6.12 8.11 -3.47
C SER A 57 -5.80 6.64 -3.30
N VAL A 58 -6.32 6.04 -2.23
CA VAL A 58 -6.09 4.63 -1.90
C VAL A 58 -7.40 3.98 -1.48
N ALA A 59 -7.61 2.73 -1.89
CA ALA A 59 -8.69 1.89 -1.41
C ALA A 59 -8.12 0.54 -0.94
N LEU A 60 -8.59 0.08 0.22
CA LEU A 60 -8.11 -1.16 0.84
C LEU A 60 -9.26 -2.15 1.03
N ALA A 61 -9.05 -3.40 0.61
CA ALA A 61 -9.93 -4.52 0.90
C ALA A 61 -9.08 -5.77 1.20
N ASN A 62 -9.68 -6.78 1.82
CA ASN A 62 -9.01 -8.05 2.07
C ASN A 62 -9.65 -9.18 1.24
N SER A 63 -8.82 -10.07 0.72
CA SER A 63 -9.23 -11.35 0.14
C SER A 63 -8.52 -12.46 0.90
N GLY A 64 -9.23 -13.02 1.89
CA GLY A 64 -8.61 -13.89 2.89
C GLY A 64 -7.50 -13.17 3.67
N TYR A 65 -6.31 -13.75 3.71
CA TYR A 65 -5.18 -13.23 4.48
C TYR A 65 -4.40 -12.09 3.80
N VAL A 66 -4.67 -11.81 2.53
CA VAL A 66 -3.94 -10.81 1.75
C VAL A 66 -4.79 -9.55 1.60
N GLN A 67 -4.20 -8.38 1.88
CA GLN A 67 -4.81 -7.09 1.59
C GLN A 67 -4.56 -6.72 0.12
N VAL A 68 -5.60 -6.30 -0.57
CA VAL A 68 -5.52 -5.69 -1.90
C VAL A 68 -5.62 -4.19 -1.70
N GLU A 69 -4.64 -3.47 -2.24
CA GLU A 69 -4.60 -2.01 -2.25
C GLU A 69 -4.74 -1.53 -3.70
N LEU A 70 -5.72 -0.68 -3.94
CA LEU A 70 -5.83 0.09 -5.19
C LEU A 70 -5.26 1.49 -4.95
N ILE A 71 -4.46 1.99 -5.89
CA ILE A 71 -3.76 3.27 -5.79
C ILE A 71 -3.98 4.06 -7.07
N GLN A 72 -4.38 5.31 -6.92
CA GLN A 72 -4.40 6.27 -8.02
C GLN A 72 -3.59 7.51 -7.66
N THR A 73 -2.65 7.87 -8.52
CA THR A 73 -1.97 9.16 -8.49
C THR A 73 -2.92 10.25 -8.99
N ARG A 74 -3.22 11.26 -8.16
CA ARG A 74 -4.11 12.38 -8.50
C ARG A 74 -3.37 13.65 -8.92
N ASN A 75 -2.04 13.66 -8.79
CA ASN A 75 -1.16 14.68 -9.34
C ASN A 75 0.08 14.04 -9.98
N ASP A 76 0.88 14.84 -10.69
CA ASP A 76 2.06 14.37 -11.44
C ASP A 76 3.36 14.40 -10.61
N VAL A 77 3.23 14.44 -9.27
CA VAL A 77 4.37 14.46 -8.37
C VAL A 77 5.23 13.21 -8.54
N PRO A 78 6.58 13.34 -8.57
CA PRO A 78 7.47 12.20 -8.66
C PRO A 78 7.19 11.09 -7.65
N SER A 79 6.97 9.89 -8.17
CA SER A 79 6.69 8.68 -7.39
C SER A 79 6.95 7.45 -8.24
N MET A 80 7.18 6.31 -7.58
CA MET A 80 7.27 5.02 -8.27
C MET A 80 5.95 4.66 -8.97
N TYR A 81 4.81 5.14 -8.47
CA TYR A 81 3.49 4.91 -9.08
C TYR A 81 3.33 5.67 -10.39
N ARG A 82 3.69 6.95 -10.40
CA ARG A 82 3.67 7.77 -11.62
C ARG A 82 4.60 7.18 -12.67
N ASP A 83 5.82 6.84 -12.29
CA ASP A 83 6.82 6.31 -13.22
C ASP A 83 6.39 4.94 -13.77
N PHE A 84 5.69 4.12 -12.97
CA PHE A 84 5.07 2.88 -13.42
C PHE A 84 4.00 3.12 -14.49
N LEU A 85 3.11 4.09 -14.29
CA LEU A 85 2.09 4.48 -15.27
C LEU A 85 2.71 5.08 -16.54
N GLN A 86 3.70 5.96 -16.42
CA GLN A 86 4.39 6.59 -17.55
C GLN A 86 5.17 5.58 -18.41
N ALA A 87 5.61 4.47 -17.82
CA ALA A 87 6.17 3.34 -18.55
C ALA A 87 5.13 2.51 -19.32
N GLY A 88 3.87 2.95 -19.38
CA GLY A 88 2.76 2.26 -20.04
C GLY A 88 2.24 1.03 -19.28
N ARG A 89 2.54 0.94 -17.97
CA ARG A 89 2.14 -0.19 -17.11
C ARG A 89 0.95 0.19 -16.24
N THR A 90 0.20 -0.80 -15.80
CA THR A 90 -0.91 -0.67 -14.84
C THR A 90 -1.12 -2.03 -14.16
N GLY A 91 -1.78 -2.05 -13.02
CA GLY A 91 -2.02 -3.26 -12.24
C GLY A 91 -0.99 -3.47 -11.12
N LEU A 92 -0.65 -4.73 -10.82
CA LEU A 92 0.20 -5.08 -9.67
C LEU A 92 1.58 -4.45 -9.78
N GLN A 93 1.85 -3.46 -8.93
CA GLN A 93 3.06 -2.66 -8.95
C GLN A 93 4.01 -3.03 -7.81
N HIS A 94 3.50 -3.44 -6.65
CA HIS A 94 4.34 -3.87 -5.54
C HIS A 94 3.69 -4.98 -4.69
N VAL A 95 4.53 -5.66 -3.92
CA VAL A 95 4.12 -6.50 -2.79
C VAL A 95 4.69 -5.92 -1.50
N ALA A 96 3.88 -5.90 -0.44
CA ALA A 96 4.30 -5.36 0.85
C ALA A 96 4.50 -6.44 1.91
N TYR A 97 5.50 -6.19 2.74
CA TYR A 97 5.76 -6.90 3.98
C TYR A 97 5.54 -5.94 5.14
N TRP A 98 4.84 -6.42 6.17
CA TRP A 98 4.56 -5.61 7.36
C TRP A 98 5.56 -5.92 8.46
N THR A 99 6.03 -4.88 9.16
CA THR A 99 7.01 -5.00 10.24
C THR A 99 6.60 -4.22 11.48
N ALA A 100 6.96 -4.75 12.65
CA ALA A 100 6.90 -4.05 13.92
C ALA A 100 8.26 -3.48 14.36
N ASP A 101 9.35 -3.85 13.68
CA ASP A 101 10.74 -3.46 13.96
C ASP A 101 11.38 -2.84 12.71
N TYR A 102 10.81 -1.71 12.29
CA TYR A 102 11.11 -1.06 11.01
C TYR A 102 12.59 -0.73 10.85
N ASP A 103 13.23 -0.18 11.87
CA ASP A 103 14.62 0.26 11.78
C ASP A 103 15.58 -0.94 11.65
N ALA A 104 15.35 -2.04 12.39
CA ALA A 104 16.15 -3.24 12.25
C ALA A 104 15.96 -3.91 10.89
N ASP A 105 14.71 -4.02 10.40
CA ASP A 105 14.42 -4.63 9.11
C ASP A 105 14.95 -3.80 7.94
N LEU A 106 14.83 -2.46 7.99
CA LEU A 106 15.41 -1.58 6.99
C LEU A 106 16.93 -1.69 6.95
N ALA A 107 17.60 -1.68 8.11
CA ALA A 107 19.05 -1.84 8.18
C ALA A 107 19.50 -3.18 7.57
N ARG A 108 18.78 -4.26 7.87
CA ARG A 108 19.04 -5.59 7.32
C ARG A 108 18.85 -5.64 5.79
N LEU A 109 17.76 -5.08 5.27
CA LEU A 109 17.51 -5.04 3.83
C LEU A 109 18.55 -4.22 3.09
N THR A 110 18.91 -3.06 3.65
CA THR A 110 19.96 -2.19 3.07
C THR A 110 21.30 -2.92 3.03
N ALA A 111 21.66 -3.65 4.11
CA ALA A 111 22.88 -4.47 4.14
C ALA A 111 22.87 -5.62 3.12
N GLN A 112 21.69 -6.07 2.68
CA GLN A 112 21.52 -7.06 1.61
C GLN A 112 21.51 -6.44 0.20
N GLY A 113 21.67 -5.12 0.09
CA GLY A 113 21.76 -4.41 -1.19
C GLY A 113 20.44 -3.85 -1.71
N PHE A 114 19.35 -3.94 -0.95
CA PHE A 114 18.10 -3.28 -1.31
C PHE A 114 18.28 -1.76 -1.26
N LYS A 115 17.88 -1.07 -2.34
CA LYS A 115 18.07 0.37 -2.48
C LYS A 115 16.74 1.11 -2.28
N PRO A 116 16.60 1.93 -1.23
CA PRO A 116 15.42 2.77 -1.04
C PRO A 116 15.24 3.78 -2.17
N VAL A 117 14.02 3.89 -2.69
CA VAL A 117 13.68 4.82 -3.78
C VAL A 117 12.57 5.79 -3.36
N MET A 118 11.54 5.29 -2.68
CA MET A 118 10.39 6.06 -2.25
C MET A 118 10.06 5.75 -0.78
N SER A 119 9.75 6.76 0.02
CA SER A 119 9.42 6.58 1.45
C SER A 119 8.50 7.68 1.97
N GLY A 120 7.87 7.45 3.11
CA GLY A 120 7.03 8.41 3.79
C GLY A 120 6.37 7.82 5.04
N GLU A 121 5.41 8.55 5.59
CA GLU A 121 4.75 8.21 6.84
C GLU A 121 3.24 8.42 6.73
N VAL A 122 2.45 7.45 7.21
CA VAL A 122 0.99 7.56 7.32
C VAL A 122 0.56 7.17 8.73
N GLY A 123 0.20 8.17 9.53
CA GLY A 123 -0.13 7.98 10.95
C GLY A 123 1.11 7.79 11.83
N GLU A 124 0.89 7.73 13.13
CA GLU A 124 1.95 7.50 14.11
C GLU A 124 2.52 6.08 13.97
N ARG A 125 3.86 5.95 13.89
CA ARG A 125 4.56 4.67 13.67
C ARG A 125 4.04 3.90 12.46
N GLY A 126 3.72 4.63 11.38
CA GLY A 126 3.23 4.10 10.11
C GLY A 126 4.15 4.44 8.94
N ARG A 127 5.47 4.30 9.12
CA ARG A 127 6.48 4.49 8.08
C ARG A 127 6.30 3.47 6.94
N PHE A 128 6.65 3.87 5.73
CA PHE A 128 6.77 2.95 4.60
C PHE A 128 8.01 3.28 3.77
N ILE A 129 8.56 2.27 3.12
CA ILE A 129 9.69 2.40 2.20
C ILE A 129 9.60 1.37 1.08
N TYR A 130 9.91 1.83 -0.13
CA TYR A 130 9.88 1.06 -1.36
C TYR A 130 11.29 0.94 -1.90
N PHE A 131 11.61 -0.27 -2.36
CA PHE A 131 12.92 -0.59 -2.90
C PHE A 131 12.87 -0.74 -4.42
N ASP A 132 13.97 -0.42 -5.07
CA ASP A 132 14.15 -0.56 -6.51
C ASP A 132 13.96 -2.03 -7.00
N THR A 133 13.39 -2.19 -8.18
CA THR A 133 13.16 -3.48 -8.87
C THR A 133 14.35 -4.02 -9.62
N GLU A 134 15.37 -3.20 -9.92
CA GLU A 134 16.44 -3.57 -10.88
C GLU A 134 17.32 -4.75 -10.44
N TYR A 135 17.18 -5.24 -9.21
CA TYR A 135 18.05 -6.27 -8.62
C TYR A 135 17.39 -7.63 -8.45
N HIS A 136 16.11 -7.80 -8.84
CA HIS A 136 15.41 -9.08 -8.71
C HIS A 136 14.35 -9.30 -9.81
N PRO A 137 13.99 -10.55 -10.16
CA PRO A 137 13.00 -10.83 -11.19
C PRO A 137 11.54 -10.54 -10.77
N GLY A 138 11.32 -10.12 -9.51
CA GLY A 138 9.99 -9.78 -8.98
C GLY A 138 9.56 -8.33 -9.25
N THR A 139 8.43 -7.98 -8.65
CA THR A 139 7.90 -6.61 -8.63
C THR A 139 8.43 -5.81 -7.43
N VAL A 140 8.14 -4.50 -7.35
CA VAL A 140 8.63 -3.63 -6.27
C VAL A 140 8.31 -4.22 -4.90
N ILE A 141 9.25 -4.09 -3.97
CA ILE A 141 9.05 -4.51 -2.58
C ILE A 141 8.80 -3.27 -1.72
N GLU A 142 7.73 -3.32 -0.92
CA GLU A 142 7.46 -2.38 0.16
C GLU A 142 7.74 -3.02 1.53
N LEU A 143 8.40 -2.28 2.42
CA LEU A 143 8.40 -2.53 3.85
C LEU A 143 7.51 -1.48 4.54
N SER A 144 6.51 -1.93 5.28
CA SER A 144 5.46 -1.10 5.86
C SER A 144 5.39 -1.31 7.38
N GLU A 145 5.62 -0.25 8.15
CA GLU A 145 5.55 -0.30 9.61
C GLU A 145 4.09 -0.36 10.07
N VAL A 146 3.78 -1.32 10.93
CA VAL A 146 2.43 -1.54 11.48
C VAL A 146 2.41 -1.51 13.00
N ALA A 147 3.44 -0.91 13.62
CA ALA A 147 3.60 -0.87 15.07
C ALA A 147 2.70 0.17 15.78
N GLY A 148 1.91 0.94 15.04
CA GLY A 148 0.97 1.94 15.52
C GLY A 148 -0.49 1.68 15.10
N PRO A 149 -1.35 2.72 15.09
CA PRO A 149 -2.78 2.62 14.75
C PRO A 149 -3.05 1.99 13.37
N LYS A 150 -2.08 2.09 12.44
CA LYS A 150 -2.13 1.47 11.11
C LYS A 150 -2.34 -0.05 11.18
N GLY A 151 -1.71 -0.76 12.12
CA GLY A 151 -1.90 -2.20 12.28
C GLY A 151 -3.33 -2.56 12.67
N LYS A 152 -3.90 -1.85 13.65
CA LYS A 152 -5.30 -2.03 14.08
C LYS A 152 -6.29 -1.74 12.95
N MET A 153 -6.01 -0.72 12.14
CA MET A 153 -6.81 -0.41 10.96
C MET A 153 -6.82 -1.58 9.96
N PHE A 154 -5.65 -2.18 9.68
CA PHE A 154 -5.57 -3.32 8.80
C PHE A 154 -6.32 -4.55 9.34
N ASP A 155 -6.27 -4.79 10.65
CA ASP A 155 -7.06 -5.86 11.29
C ASP A 155 -8.57 -5.60 11.18
N LEU A 156 -9.00 -4.34 11.32
CA LEU A 156 -10.40 -3.93 11.13
C LEU A 156 -10.86 -4.18 9.69
N ILE A 157 -10.07 -3.74 8.71
CA ILE A 157 -10.38 -3.93 7.27
C ILE A 157 -10.50 -5.41 6.95
N ARG A 158 -9.57 -6.24 7.46
CA ARG A 158 -9.64 -7.69 7.30
C ARG A 158 -10.92 -8.26 7.90
N SER A 159 -11.21 -7.93 9.17
CA SER A 159 -12.39 -8.43 9.86
C SER A 159 -13.69 -8.05 9.13
N ALA A 160 -13.73 -6.86 8.52
CA ALA A 160 -14.89 -6.41 7.74
C ALA A 160 -15.11 -7.18 6.42
N SER A 161 -14.09 -7.85 5.89
CA SER A 161 -14.21 -8.72 4.70
C SER A 161 -14.73 -10.13 5.03
N GLU A 162 -14.63 -10.56 6.30
CA GLU A 162 -15.02 -11.90 6.71
C GLU A 162 -16.55 -12.05 6.65
N GLY A 163 -17.03 -12.90 5.74
CA GLY A 163 -18.47 -13.11 5.52
C GLY A 163 -19.19 -11.96 4.83
N TRP A 164 -18.46 -11.03 4.20
CA TRP A 164 -19.06 -9.94 3.44
C TRP A 164 -19.93 -10.47 2.28
N ASP A 165 -21.13 -9.91 2.13
CA ASP A 165 -22.20 -10.40 1.24
C ASP A 165 -22.38 -9.56 -0.03
N GLY A 166 -21.52 -8.55 -0.24
CA GLY A 166 -21.63 -7.60 -1.35
C GLY A 166 -22.28 -6.25 -0.98
N ASN A 167 -22.94 -6.14 0.18
CA ASN A 167 -23.61 -4.90 0.58
C ASN A 167 -22.61 -3.84 1.09
N GLU A 168 -22.88 -2.57 0.77
CA GLU A 168 -22.01 -1.43 1.10
C GLU A 168 -20.55 -1.66 0.64
N PRO A 169 -20.33 -1.79 -0.69
CA PRO A 169 -19.04 -2.20 -1.25
C PRO A 169 -17.94 -1.17 -1.08
N VAL A 170 -18.28 0.09 -0.84
CA VAL A 170 -17.33 1.16 -0.54
C VAL A 170 -17.75 1.83 0.77
N ARG A 171 -16.80 1.88 1.71
CA ARG A 171 -16.97 2.39 3.07
C ARG A 171 -15.98 3.53 3.35
N PRO A 172 -16.33 4.48 4.26
CA PRO A 172 -15.39 5.51 4.67
C PRO A 172 -14.11 4.93 5.26
N PHE A 173 -12.97 5.52 4.95
CA PHE A 173 -11.70 5.10 5.54
C PHE A 173 -11.70 5.24 7.07
N PRO A 174 -11.15 4.29 7.84
CA PRO A 174 -11.09 4.39 9.28
C PRO A 174 -10.24 5.58 9.74
N ASP A 175 -10.70 6.28 10.78
CA ASP A 175 -9.99 7.41 11.37
C ASP A 175 -8.83 6.91 12.25
N LEU A 176 -7.61 7.02 11.73
CA LEU A 176 -6.39 6.58 12.43
C LEU A 176 -6.17 7.27 13.78
N SER A 177 -6.72 8.47 14.00
CA SER A 177 -6.57 9.17 15.30
C SER A 177 -7.43 8.58 16.41
N LYS A 178 -8.39 7.70 16.07
CA LYS A 178 -9.33 7.06 17.00
C LYS A 178 -9.00 5.60 17.28
N LEU A 179 -7.89 5.08 16.75
CA LEU A 179 -7.49 3.67 16.80
C LEU A 179 -6.33 3.41 17.76
#